data_AF-S7NEB0-F1
#
_entry.id   AF-S7NEB0-F1
#
_cell.length_a   1.000
_cell.length_b   1.000
_cell.length_c   1.000
_cell.angle_alpha   90.00
_cell.angle_beta   90.00
_cell.angle_gamma   90.00
#
_symmetry.space_group_name_H-M   'P 1'
#
loop_
_entity.id
_entity.type
_entity.pdbx_description
1 polymer ?
#
loop_
_entity_poly.entity_id
_entity_poly.type
_entity_poly.pdbx_seq_one_letter_code
_entity_poly.pdbx_strand_id
1 'polypeptide(L)'
;MIPNQLTVFFMTIYLLESLTIIVQSILIVAVLSREWVQVKRLSPVDMILISLGICHFCLQWSSVLYNLFYYFNPEDDLWYIATIWEFTNTLTFWLTSVLAVVYCVKVSSFTYAIFLWLKWRILRLVPWLLLGSLMISCVTIIVSALRGVFIKRHLIAMMQLPGNNTETESLRTFIEKNYVYQRLAMLFIPFLLFLASTILLIASLCQHLRQIRHHDTGHSNFSMKAHATALRFLAFFLIFFTSYFLTIIISTTYYLRYKSYWFWAGETIIYATVSIHLTSLMLSSPTFKKVLKVSCCGPKLPEAPSTTRP
;
A
#
# COMPACT_ATOMS: atom_id res chain seq x y z
N MET A 1 -27.87 -15.97 8.47
CA MET A 1 -28.58 -14.83 7.86
C MET A 1 -28.37 -14.90 6.36
N ILE A 2 -29.43 -14.93 5.55
CA ILE A 2 -29.29 -15.06 4.08
C ILE A 2 -28.88 -13.69 3.50
N PRO A 3 -27.78 -13.58 2.74
CA PRO A 3 -27.34 -12.32 2.15
C PRO A 3 -28.35 -11.82 1.09
N ASN A 4 -28.63 -10.51 1.09
CA ASN A 4 -29.41 -9.89 0.03
C ASN A 4 -28.63 -9.96 -1.31
N GLN A 5 -29.34 -10.00 -2.45
CA GLN A 5 -28.75 -10.09 -3.80
C GLN A 5 -27.67 -9.02 -4.05
N LEU A 6 -27.89 -7.78 -3.61
CA LEU A 6 -26.90 -6.71 -3.71
C LEU A 6 -25.62 -7.01 -2.90
N THR A 7 -25.76 -7.59 -1.71
CA THR A 7 -24.61 -8.00 -0.89
C THR A 7 -23.81 -9.09 -1.58
N VAL A 8 -24.48 -10.11 -2.14
CA VAL A 8 -23.82 -11.19 -2.90
C VAL A 8 -23.09 -10.64 -4.12
N PHE A 9 -23.71 -9.69 -4.84
CA PHE A 9 -23.10 -9.05 -6.00
C PHE A 9 -21.80 -8.32 -5.63
N PHE A 10 -21.82 -7.43 -4.63
CA PHE A 10 -20.61 -6.71 -4.20
C PHE A 10 -19.55 -7.63 -3.58
N MET A 11 -19.95 -8.66 -2.82
CA MET A 11 -19.02 -9.69 -2.35
C MET A 11 -18.32 -10.41 -3.49
N THR A 12 -19.04 -10.75 -4.55
CA THR A 12 -18.46 -11.45 -5.72
C THR A 12 -17.43 -10.57 -6.42
N ILE A 13 -17.75 -9.28 -6.62
CA ILE A 13 -16.80 -8.33 -7.21
C ILE A 13 -15.57 -8.19 -6.32
N TYR A 14 -15.77 -7.99 -5.02
CA TYR A 14 -14.68 -7.90 -4.05
C TYR A 14 -13.74 -9.12 -4.10
N LEU A 15 -14.28 -10.34 -4.22
CA LEU A 15 -13.47 -11.56 -4.32
C LEU A 15 -12.67 -11.62 -5.63
N LEU A 16 -13.27 -11.22 -6.75
CA LEU A 16 -12.58 -11.15 -8.05
C LEU A 16 -11.43 -10.12 -8.03
N GLU A 17 -11.67 -8.95 -7.44
CA GLU A 17 -10.64 -7.92 -7.27
C GLU A 17 -9.54 -8.38 -6.33
N SER A 18 -9.91 -9.04 -5.22
CA SER A 18 -8.95 -9.62 -4.27
C SER A 18 -8.03 -10.63 -4.94
N LEU A 19 -8.57 -11.52 -5.78
CA LEU A 19 -7.79 -12.46 -6.56
C LEU A 19 -6.82 -11.74 -7.49
N THR A 20 -7.29 -10.68 -8.16
CA THR A 20 -6.46 -9.87 -9.05
C THR A 20 -5.29 -9.23 -8.31
N ILE A 21 -5.54 -8.65 -7.13
CA ILE A 21 -4.50 -8.03 -6.29
C ILE A 21 -3.50 -9.08 -5.79
N ILE A 22 -3.97 -10.26 -5.37
CA ILE A 22 -3.11 -11.36 -4.96
C ILE A 22 -2.20 -11.79 -6.11
N VAL A 23 -2.76 -12.00 -7.30
CA VAL A 23 -1.99 -12.37 -8.49
C VAL A 23 -0.97 -11.29 -8.85
N GLN A 24 -1.36 -10.01 -8.89
CA GLN A 24 -0.45 -8.89 -9.13
C GLN A 24 0.68 -8.83 -8.11
N SER A 25 0.37 -9.02 -6.82
CA SER A 25 1.35 -9.01 -5.73
C SER A 25 2.36 -10.15 -5.88
N ILE A 26 1.89 -11.36 -6.17
CA ILE A 26 2.74 -12.53 -6.43
C ILE A 26 3.63 -12.27 -7.65
N LEU A 27 3.08 -11.71 -8.74
CA LEU A 27 3.84 -11.40 -9.94
C LEU A 27 4.94 -10.36 -9.68
N ILE A 28 4.65 -9.30 -8.93
CA ILE A 28 5.65 -8.28 -8.53
C ILE A 28 6.81 -8.95 -7.80
N VAL A 29 6.50 -9.73 -6.76
CA VAL A 29 7.51 -10.40 -5.94
C VAL A 29 8.30 -11.39 -6.79
N ALA A 30 7.63 -12.26 -7.55
CA ALA A 30 8.28 -13.27 -8.37
C ALA A 30 9.23 -12.67 -9.41
N VAL A 31 8.80 -11.63 -10.14
CA VAL A 31 9.62 -11.01 -11.19
C VAL A 31 10.84 -10.30 -10.61
N LEU A 32 10.66 -9.50 -9.55
CA LEU A 32 11.76 -8.75 -8.95
C LEU A 32 12.74 -9.66 -8.19
N SER A 33 12.24 -10.71 -7.51
CA SER A 33 13.08 -11.72 -6.86
C SER A 33 13.84 -12.57 -7.88
N ARG A 34 13.25 -12.88 -9.03
CA ARG A 34 13.97 -13.58 -10.11
C ARG A 34 15.13 -12.76 -10.65
N GLU A 35 14.92 -11.46 -10.90
CA GLU A 35 16.02 -10.58 -11.29
C GLU A 35 17.10 -10.49 -10.21
N TRP A 36 16.70 -10.45 -8.93
CA TRP A 36 17.67 -10.49 -7.83
C TRP A 36 18.54 -11.74 -7.87
N VAL A 37 17.96 -12.92 -8.09
CA VAL A 37 18.73 -14.18 -8.21
C VAL A 37 19.69 -14.13 -9.40
N GLN A 38 19.26 -13.56 -10.53
CA GLN A 38 20.07 -13.48 -11.75
C GLN A 38 21.21 -12.47 -11.67
N VAL A 39 20.95 -11.28 -11.13
CA VAL A 39 21.87 -10.13 -11.15
C VAL A 39 22.62 -9.97 -9.82
N LYS A 40 22.21 -10.69 -8.76
CA LYS A 40 22.70 -10.61 -7.37
C LYS A 40 22.71 -9.20 -6.78
N ARG A 41 21.95 -8.26 -7.37
CA ARG A 41 21.89 -6.86 -6.96
C ARG A 41 20.47 -6.33 -7.13
N LEU A 42 19.87 -5.90 -6.02
CA LEU A 42 18.57 -5.22 -6.01
C LEU A 42 18.76 -3.72 -5.95
N SER A 43 18.00 -2.97 -6.74
CA SER A 43 17.94 -1.52 -6.55
C SER A 43 17.14 -1.19 -5.28
N PRO A 44 17.39 -0.05 -4.62
CA PRO A 44 16.63 0.36 -3.43
C PRO A 44 15.12 0.45 -3.69
N VAL A 45 14.72 0.88 -4.89
CA VAL A 45 13.31 0.92 -5.28
C VAL A 45 12.73 -0.49 -5.37
N ASP A 46 13.44 -1.41 -6.02
CA ASP A 46 12.96 -2.80 -6.15
C ASP A 46 12.84 -3.52 -4.80
N MET A 47 13.72 -3.21 -3.84
CA MET A 47 13.58 -3.71 -2.46
C MET A 47 12.26 -3.26 -1.82
N ILE A 48 11.93 -1.97 -1.94
CA ILE A 48 10.66 -1.43 -1.41
C ILE A 48 9.47 -2.06 -2.16
N LEU A 49 9.56 -2.22 -3.48
CA LEU A 49 8.51 -2.84 -4.29
C LEU A 49 8.25 -4.30 -3.90
N ILE A 50 9.30 -5.09 -3.65
CA ILE A 50 9.15 -6.47 -3.16
C ILE A 50 8.47 -6.47 -1.80
N SER A 51 8.94 -5.64 -0.86
CA SER A 51 8.35 -5.56 0.47
C SER A 51 6.88 -5.10 0.41
N LEU A 52 6.55 -4.14 -0.45
CA LEU A 52 5.18 -3.67 -0.64
C LEU A 52 4.30 -4.75 -1.30
N GLY A 53 4.83 -5.53 -2.25
CA GLY A 53 4.14 -6.67 -2.84
C GLY A 53 3.81 -7.75 -1.80
N ILE A 54 4.76 -8.10 -0.93
CA ILE A 54 4.52 -9.03 0.19
C ILE A 54 3.45 -8.47 1.13
N CYS A 55 3.51 -7.18 1.45
CA CYS A 55 2.51 -6.54 2.31
C CYS A 55 1.12 -6.54 1.66
N HIS A 56 0.97 -6.16 0.41
CA HIS A 56 -0.33 -6.20 -0.28
C HIS A 56 -0.90 -7.62 -0.36
N PHE A 57 -0.05 -8.63 -0.59
CA PHE A 57 -0.48 -10.03 -0.53
C PHE A 57 -1.04 -10.40 0.85
N CYS A 58 -0.27 -10.16 1.91
CA CYS A 58 -0.68 -10.47 3.28
C CYS A 58 -1.92 -9.67 3.72
N LEU A 59 -2.02 -8.40 3.30
CA LEU A 59 -3.14 -7.51 3.60
C LEU A 59 -4.42 -8.00 2.92
N GLN A 60 -4.34 -8.36 1.62
CA GLN A 60 -5.49 -8.87 0.89
C GLN A 60 -5.95 -10.21 1.45
N TRP A 61 -5.00 -11.12 1.68
CA TRP A 61 -5.28 -12.43 2.25
C TRP A 61 -5.98 -12.33 3.61
N SER A 62 -5.42 -11.52 4.53
CA SER A 62 -6.02 -11.32 5.86
C SER A 62 -7.37 -10.61 5.79
N SER A 63 -7.55 -9.64 4.89
CA SER A 63 -8.84 -8.96 4.70
C SER A 63 -9.92 -9.92 4.20
N VAL A 64 -9.61 -10.76 3.20
CA VAL A 64 -10.56 -11.75 2.66
C VAL A 64 -10.97 -12.74 3.73
N LEU A 65 -10.01 -13.31 4.46
CA LEU A 65 -10.31 -14.23 5.56
C LEU A 65 -11.16 -13.53 6.63
N TYR A 66 -10.72 -12.38 7.13
CA TYR A 66 -11.43 -11.67 8.19
C TYR A 66 -12.88 -11.33 7.79
N ASN A 67 -13.07 -10.73 6.61
CA ASN A 67 -14.38 -10.28 6.15
C ASN A 67 -15.32 -11.46 5.88
N LEU A 68 -14.85 -12.56 5.29
CA LEU A 68 -15.69 -13.74 5.02
C LEU A 68 -16.08 -14.46 6.32
N PHE A 69 -15.10 -14.77 7.18
CA PHE A 69 -15.39 -15.48 8.41
C PHE A 69 -16.26 -14.64 9.36
N TYR A 70 -15.98 -13.34 9.52
CA TYR A 70 -16.82 -12.45 10.34
C TYR A 70 -18.26 -12.34 9.80
N TYR A 71 -18.44 -12.42 8.48
CA TYR A 71 -19.75 -12.38 7.86
C TYR A 71 -20.55 -13.66 8.13
N PHE A 72 -19.95 -14.84 7.91
CA PHE A 72 -20.62 -16.14 8.01
C PHE A 72 -20.71 -16.66 9.45
N ASN A 73 -19.63 -16.54 10.23
CA ASN A 73 -19.48 -17.04 11.60
C ASN A 73 -19.00 -15.93 12.53
N PRO A 74 -19.87 -15.01 12.96
CA PRO A 74 -19.48 -13.87 13.81
C PRO A 74 -19.10 -14.26 15.25
N GLU A 75 -19.32 -15.51 15.65
CA GLU A 75 -19.05 -16.02 17.01
C GLU A 75 -17.58 -16.46 17.19
N ASP A 76 -16.83 -16.63 16.10
CA ASP A 76 -15.41 -17.01 16.14
C ASP A 76 -14.50 -15.80 16.43
N ASP A 77 -13.66 -15.91 17.46
CA ASP A 77 -12.70 -14.86 17.84
C ASP A 77 -11.45 -14.90 16.95
N LEU A 78 -11.49 -14.19 15.81
CA LEU A 78 -10.42 -14.14 14.81
C LEU A 78 -9.36 -13.05 15.07
N TRP A 79 -9.05 -12.83 16.35
CA TRP A 79 -8.13 -11.77 16.79
C TRP A 79 -6.75 -11.85 16.12
N TYR A 80 -6.25 -13.06 15.81
CA TYR A 80 -4.98 -13.25 15.12
C TYR A 80 -4.99 -12.69 13.69
N ILE A 81 -6.07 -12.92 12.93
CA ILE A 81 -6.21 -12.41 11.56
C ILE A 81 -6.35 -10.89 11.58
N ALA A 82 -7.14 -10.34 12.51
CA ALA A 82 -7.26 -8.90 12.70
C ALA A 82 -5.91 -8.24 13.02
N THR A 83 -5.08 -8.92 13.83
CA THR A 83 -3.73 -8.47 14.18
C THR A 83 -2.80 -8.46 12.96
N ILE A 84 -2.82 -9.51 12.14
CA ILE A 84 -2.05 -9.56 10.89
C ILE A 84 -2.50 -8.45 9.93
N TRP A 85 -3.80 -8.21 9.85
CA TRP A 85 -4.34 -7.16 9.00
C TRP A 85 -3.88 -5.76 9.47
N GLU A 86 -3.94 -5.47 10.77
CA GLU A 86 -3.46 -4.20 11.33
C GLU A 86 -1.95 -4.01 11.13
N PHE A 87 -1.16 -5.07 11.35
CA PHE A 87 0.28 -5.08 11.08
C PHE A 87 0.58 -4.68 9.65
N THR A 88 -0.02 -5.42 8.73
CA THR A 88 0.32 -5.34 7.32
C THR A 88 -0.15 -4.02 6.76
N ASN A 89 -1.28 -3.50 7.24
CA ASN A 89 -1.75 -2.17 6.89
C ASN A 89 -0.77 -1.08 7.36
N THR A 90 -0.36 -1.11 8.64
CA THR A 90 0.60 -0.14 9.19
C THR A 90 1.93 -0.18 8.45
N LEU A 91 2.43 -1.38 8.15
CA LEU A 91 3.65 -1.56 7.36
C LEU A 91 3.49 -1.02 5.94
N THR A 92 2.36 -1.28 5.29
CA THR A 92 2.03 -0.75 3.94
C THR A 92 2.07 0.77 3.92
N PHE A 93 1.51 1.44 4.94
CA PHE A 93 1.58 2.89 5.07
C PHE A 93 3.02 3.39 5.14
N TRP A 94 3.84 2.83 6.04
CA TRP A 94 5.24 3.23 6.16
C TRP A 94 6.05 2.97 4.88
N LEU A 95 5.90 1.80 4.26
CA LEU A 95 6.58 1.45 3.02
C LEU A 95 6.20 2.39 1.87
N THR A 96 4.91 2.73 1.77
CA THR A 96 4.40 3.67 0.77
C THR A 96 4.98 5.07 0.97
N SER A 97 5.09 5.54 2.21
CA SER A 97 5.72 6.82 2.53
C SER A 97 7.21 6.84 2.23
N VAL A 98 7.93 5.77 2.57
CA VAL A 98 9.35 5.61 2.21
C VAL A 98 9.53 5.60 0.69
N LEU A 99 8.65 4.93 -0.04
CA LEU A 99 8.65 4.93 -1.51
C LEU A 99 8.46 6.35 -2.08
N ALA A 100 7.51 7.12 -1.53
CA ALA A 100 7.29 8.51 -1.94
C ALA A 100 8.53 9.39 -1.68
N VAL A 101 9.19 9.24 -0.52
CA VAL A 101 10.45 9.93 -0.22
C VAL A 101 11.54 9.56 -1.24
N VAL A 102 11.70 8.26 -1.54
CA VAL A 102 12.71 7.79 -2.50
C VAL A 102 12.42 8.32 -3.90
N TYR A 103 11.17 8.35 -4.36
CA TYR A 103 10.82 8.95 -5.64
C TYR A 103 11.05 10.46 -5.66
N CYS A 104 10.69 11.18 -4.58
CA CYS A 104 10.94 12.61 -4.44
C CYS A 104 12.43 12.91 -4.62
N VAL A 105 13.27 12.18 -3.91
CA VAL A 105 14.73 12.34 -3.94
C VAL A 105 15.34 11.92 -5.28
N LYS A 106 14.78 10.90 -5.94
CA LYS A 106 15.27 10.41 -7.23
C LYS A 106 15.02 11.40 -8.36
N VAL A 107 13.83 11.98 -8.40
CA VAL A 107 13.34 12.83 -9.50
C VAL A 107 13.61 14.31 -9.27
N SER A 108 13.70 14.74 -8.01
CA SER A 108 13.97 16.14 -7.71
C SER A 108 15.30 16.59 -8.34
N SER A 109 15.23 17.73 -9.02
CA SER A 109 16.29 18.29 -9.85
C SER A 109 17.15 19.33 -9.11
N PHE A 110 17.14 19.36 -7.77
CA PHE A 110 17.97 20.31 -7.04
C PHE A 110 19.45 19.99 -7.28
N THR A 111 20.13 20.91 -7.95
CA THR A 111 21.56 20.83 -8.34
C THR A 111 22.52 21.20 -7.21
N TYR A 112 22.01 21.54 -6.02
CA TYR A 112 22.85 21.85 -4.86
C TYR A 112 23.61 20.60 -4.38
N ALA A 113 24.92 20.73 -4.11
CA ALA A 113 25.79 19.63 -3.68
C ALA A 113 25.27 18.88 -2.44
N ILE A 114 24.64 19.60 -1.51
CA ILE A 114 23.99 19.06 -0.30
C ILE A 114 22.84 18.11 -0.68
N PHE A 115 22.08 18.43 -1.72
CA PHE A 115 20.96 17.61 -2.16
C PHE A 115 21.43 16.32 -2.85
N LEU A 116 22.50 16.38 -3.65
CA LEU A 116 23.11 15.19 -4.24
C LEU A 116 23.69 14.25 -3.18
N TRP A 117 24.32 14.82 -2.15
CA TRP A 117 24.79 14.05 -1.00
C TRP A 117 23.65 13.37 -0.25
N LEU A 118 22.57 14.12 0.04
CA LEU A 118 21.37 13.59 0.68
C LEU A 118 20.71 12.50 -0.16
N LYS A 119 20.68 12.67 -1.49
CA LYS A 119 20.14 11.71 -2.45
C LYS A 119 20.84 10.36 -2.40
N TRP A 120 22.17 10.37 -2.41
CA TRP A 120 22.94 9.14 -2.30
C TRP A 120 22.79 8.48 -0.92
N ARG A 121 22.75 9.29 0.14
CA ARG A 121 22.60 8.79 1.52
C ARG A 121 21.23 8.15 1.75
N ILE A 122 20.14 8.76 1.30
CA ILE A 122 18.79 8.19 1.42
C ILE A 122 18.68 6.88 0.66
N LEU A 123 19.19 6.81 -0.59
CA LEU A 123 19.19 5.57 -1.38
C LEU A 123 19.97 4.43 -0.70
N ARG A 124 21.07 4.75 -0.01
CA ARG A 124 21.86 3.78 0.77
C ARG A 124 21.16 3.37 2.07
N LEU A 125 20.37 4.25 2.66
CA LEU A 125 19.63 4.00 3.90
C LEU A 125 18.31 3.25 3.67
N VAL A 126 17.88 2.99 2.44
CA VAL A 126 16.62 2.30 2.16
C VAL A 126 16.46 0.96 2.92
N PRO A 127 17.46 0.05 2.99
CA PRO A 127 17.33 -1.17 3.79
C PRO A 127 17.09 -0.89 5.28
N TRP A 128 17.70 0.18 5.81
CA TRP A 128 17.51 0.61 7.20
C TRP A 128 16.15 1.26 7.41
N LEU A 129 15.63 2.00 6.44
CA LEU A 129 14.27 2.56 6.47
C LEU A 129 13.22 1.44 6.39
N LEU A 130 13.46 0.42 5.57
CA LEU A 130 12.66 -0.81 5.51
C LEU A 130 12.63 -1.51 6.87
N LEU A 131 13.81 -1.73 7.47
CA LEU A 131 13.90 -2.33 8.80
C LEU A 131 13.22 -1.46 9.87
N GLY A 132 13.41 -0.14 9.82
CA GLY A 132 12.73 0.80 10.71
C GLY A 132 11.21 0.74 10.58
N SER A 133 10.68 0.69 9.36
CA SER A 133 9.24 0.53 9.11
C SER A 133 8.70 -0.77 9.68
N LEU A 134 9.45 -1.87 9.54
CA LEU A 134 9.09 -3.16 10.12
C LEU A 134 9.05 -3.10 11.64
N MET A 135 10.08 -2.53 12.27
CA MET A 135 10.17 -2.41 13.72
C MET A 135 9.07 -1.53 14.29
N ILE A 136 8.78 -0.38 13.66
CA ILE A 136 7.68 0.50 14.08
C ILE A 136 6.36 -0.26 14.01
N SER A 137 6.08 -0.95 12.89
CA SER A 137 4.87 -1.75 12.74
C SER A 137 4.77 -2.87 13.78
N CYS A 138 5.86 -3.57 14.10
CA CYS A 138 5.88 -4.57 15.17
C CYS A 138 5.53 -3.97 16.54
N VAL A 139 6.14 -2.83 16.89
CA VAL A 139 5.84 -2.12 18.15
C VAL A 139 4.37 -1.70 18.18
N THR A 140 3.81 -1.21 17.06
CA THR A 140 2.41 -0.78 17.00
C THR A 140 1.45 -1.90 17.39
N ILE A 141 1.70 -3.12 16.92
CA ILE A 141 0.88 -4.29 17.23
C ILE A 141 1.07 -4.73 18.66
N ILE A 142 2.31 -4.78 19.15
CA ILE A 142 2.57 -5.20 20.53
C ILE A 142 1.77 -4.29 21.47
N VAL A 143 1.77 -2.98 21.22
CA VAL A 143 0.96 -2.02 21.99
C VAL A 143 -0.54 -2.30 21.81
N SER A 144 -1.03 -2.50 20.58
CA SER A 144 -2.45 -2.82 20.32
C SER A 144 -2.89 -4.13 20.99
N ALA A 145 -2.08 -5.18 20.93
CA ALA A 145 -2.35 -6.51 21.47
C ALA A 145 -2.29 -6.55 23.00
N LEU A 146 -1.28 -5.95 23.62
CA LEU A 146 -1.17 -5.83 25.09
C LEU A 146 -2.39 -5.09 25.65
N ARG A 147 -2.78 -4.00 24.98
CA ARG A 147 -3.97 -3.24 25.36
C ARG A 147 -5.24 -4.07 25.18
N GLY A 148 -5.39 -4.79 24.08
CA GLY A 148 -6.53 -5.70 23.85
C GLY A 148 -6.68 -6.78 24.92
N VAL A 149 -5.57 -7.40 25.34
CA VAL A 149 -5.55 -8.40 26.42
C VAL A 149 -5.89 -7.75 27.78
N PHE A 150 -5.32 -6.59 28.07
CA PHE A 150 -5.60 -5.86 29.32
C PHE A 150 -7.08 -5.47 29.41
N ILE A 151 -7.64 -4.95 28.31
CA ILE A 151 -9.06 -4.60 28.19
C ILE A 151 -9.94 -5.82 28.36
N LYS A 152 -9.68 -6.91 27.63
CA LYS A 152 -10.51 -8.12 27.67
C LYS A 152 -10.52 -8.72 29.09
N ARG A 153 -9.36 -8.76 29.77
CA ARG A 153 -9.26 -9.18 31.17
C ARG A 153 -10.03 -8.26 32.13
N HIS A 154 -9.91 -6.95 31.96
CA HIS A 154 -10.58 -5.98 32.82
C HIS A 154 -12.11 -5.96 32.61
N LEU A 155 -12.58 -6.19 31.38
CA LEU A 155 -13.99 -6.32 31.03
C LEU A 155 -14.59 -7.61 31.59
N ILE A 156 -13.88 -8.74 31.48
CA ILE A 156 -14.30 -10.02 32.07
C ILE A 156 -14.37 -9.93 33.60
N ALA A 157 -13.37 -9.31 34.23
CA ALA A 157 -13.35 -9.11 35.68
C ALA A 157 -14.52 -8.22 36.16
N MET A 158 -14.91 -7.21 35.38
CA MET A 158 -16.06 -6.35 35.65
C MET A 158 -17.41 -7.07 35.42
N MET A 159 -17.53 -7.91 34.39
CA MET A 159 -18.75 -8.71 34.14
C MET A 159 -19.01 -9.78 35.21
N GLN A 160 -17.96 -10.24 35.90
CA GLN A 160 -18.08 -11.19 37.02
C GLN A 160 -18.45 -10.53 38.35
N LEU A 161 -18.38 -9.19 38.44
CA LEU A 161 -18.80 -8.42 39.60
C LEU A 161 -20.26 -7.95 39.40
N PRO A 162 -21.15 -8.01 40.40
CA PRO A 162 -22.51 -7.49 40.28
C PRO A 162 -22.45 -5.94 40.34
N GLY A 163 -21.98 -5.32 39.26
CA GLY A 163 -21.77 -3.87 39.12
C GLY A 163 -22.68 -3.25 38.06
N ASN A 164 -22.94 -1.95 38.21
CA ASN A 164 -23.89 -1.17 37.41
C ASN A 164 -23.54 -1.16 35.90
N ASN A 165 -24.45 -1.65 35.05
CA ASN A 165 -24.26 -1.82 33.60
C ASN A 165 -23.83 -0.53 32.86
N THR A 166 -24.16 0.65 33.42
CA THR A 166 -23.86 1.96 32.85
C THR A 166 -22.36 2.29 32.88
N GLU A 167 -21.61 1.87 33.91
CA GLU A 167 -20.16 2.12 34.00
C GLU A 167 -19.36 1.22 33.06
N THR A 168 -19.82 -0.01 32.84
CA THR A 168 -19.22 -0.91 31.86
C THR A 168 -19.38 -0.42 30.42
N GLU A 169 -20.51 0.21 30.09
CA GLU A 169 -20.76 0.77 28.75
C GLU A 169 -19.96 2.05 28.49
N SER A 170 -19.80 2.91 29.51
CA SER A 170 -18.98 4.12 29.40
C SER A 170 -17.49 3.80 29.26
N LEU A 171 -16.99 2.81 29.99
CA LEU A 171 -15.61 2.34 29.87
C LEU A 171 -15.35 1.70 28.49
N ARG A 172 -16.29 0.87 28.00
CA ARG A 172 -16.20 0.27 26.66
C ARG A 172 -16.13 1.32 25.57
N THR A 173 -17.00 2.32 25.61
CA THR A 173 -17.02 3.41 24.61
C THR A 173 -15.76 4.29 24.70
N PHE A 174 -15.23 4.54 25.90
CA PHE A 174 -13.94 5.23 26.07
C PHE A 174 -12.78 4.45 25.45
N ILE A 175 -12.75 3.14 25.66
CA ILE A 175 -11.72 2.23 25.12
C ILE A 175 -11.79 2.16 23.59
N GLU A 176 -12.98 1.97 23.02
CA GLU A 176 -13.18 1.94 21.56
C GLU A 176 -12.70 3.26 20.93
N LYS A 177 -13.05 4.41 21.52
CA LYS A 177 -12.55 5.72 21.07
C LYS A 177 -11.03 5.83 21.18
N ASN A 178 -10.44 5.44 22.31
CA ASN A 178 -8.99 5.50 22.51
C ASN A 178 -8.21 4.59 21.52
N TYR A 179 -8.79 3.44 21.16
CA TYR A 179 -8.26 2.59 20.10
C TYR A 179 -8.23 3.31 18.75
N VAL A 180 -9.33 3.96 18.36
CA VAL A 180 -9.42 4.75 17.11
C VAL A 180 -8.38 5.88 17.11
N TYR A 181 -8.25 6.65 18.19
CA TYR A 181 -7.29 7.75 18.26
C TYR A 181 -5.84 7.28 18.16
N GLN A 182 -5.48 6.20 18.86
CA GLN A 182 -4.12 5.64 18.73
C GLN A 182 -3.84 5.19 17.31
N ARG A 183 -4.79 4.46 16.70
CA ARG A 183 -4.64 3.98 15.32
C ARG A 183 -4.49 5.14 14.33
N LEU A 184 -5.28 6.20 14.52
CA LEU A 184 -5.18 7.42 13.73
C LEU A 184 -3.81 8.08 13.89
N ALA A 185 -3.34 8.27 15.13
CA ALA A 185 -2.05 8.90 15.41
C ALA A 185 -0.88 8.14 14.77
N MET A 186 -0.93 6.81 14.79
CA MET A 186 0.09 5.93 14.21
C MET A 186 0.15 6.03 12.68
N LEU A 187 -1.00 6.12 12.01
CA LEU A 187 -1.08 6.23 10.55
C LEU A 187 -0.88 7.67 10.05
N PHE A 188 -1.07 8.66 10.92
CA PHE A 188 -0.95 10.07 10.56
C PHE A 188 0.49 10.47 10.20
N ILE A 189 1.48 9.94 10.93
CA ILE A 189 2.90 10.22 10.68
C ILE A 189 3.34 9.77 9.27
N PRO A 190 3.19 8.48 8.87
CA PRO A 190 3.52 8.07 7.52
C PRO A 190 2.66 8.81 6.48
N PHE A 191 1.40 9.12 6.77
CA PHE A 191 0.55 9.90 5.87
C PHE A 191 1.11 11.31 5.59
N LEU A 192 1.50 12.06 6.61
CA LEU A 192 2.12 13.37 6.45
C LEU A 192 3.44 13.29 5.68
N LEU A 193 4.27 12.28 5.99
CA LEU A 193 5.53 12.06 5.28
C LEU A 193 5.30 11.82 3.78
N PHE A 194 4.30 11.01 3.44
CA PHE A 194 3.88 10.75 2.08
C PHE A 194 3.38 12.03 1.38
N LEU A 195 2.52 12.79 2.05
CA LEU A 195 1.92 14.02 1.52
C LEU A 195 3.01 15.05 1.22
N ALA A 196 3.87 15.34 2.20
CA ALA A 196 4.98 16.28 2.04
C ALA A 196 5.91 15.87 0.88
N SER A 197 6.29 14.59 0.83
CA SER A 197 7.20 14.08 -0.22
C SER A 197 6.58 14.16 -1.61
N THR A 198 5.30 13.83 -1.74
CA THR A 198 4.60 13.85 -3.03
C THR A 198 4.35 15.27 -3.51
N ILE A 199 3.98 16.20 -2.61
CA ILE A 199 3.83 17.62 -2.94
C ILE A 199 5.16 18.22 -3.38
N LEU A 200 6.26 17.94 -2.66
CA LEU A 200 7.59 18.40 -3.05
C LEU A 200 8.01 17.85 -4.41
N LEU A 201 7.71 16.58 -4.68
CA LEU A 201 7.98 15.95 -5.97
C LEU A 201 7.17 16.61 -7.10
N ILE A 202 5.87 16.84 -6.90
CA ILE A 202 5.00 17.55 -7.85
C ILE A 202 5.53 18.97 -8.11
N ALA A 203 5.88 19.71 -7.06
CA ALA A 203 6.40 21.07 -7.17
C ALA A 203 7.73 21.11 -7.94
N SER A 204 8.66 20.22 -7.63
CA SER A 204 9.95 20.10 -8.32
C SER A 204 9.77 19.77 -9.80
N LEU A 205 8.87 18.83 -10.12
CA LEU A 205 8.59 18.45 -11.50
C LEU A 205 7.95 19.60 -12.29
N CYS A 206 7.03 20.34 -11.68
CA CYS A 206 6.43 21.53 -12.26
C CYS A 206 7.46 22.65 -12.50
N GLN A 207 8.37 22.88 -11.55
CA GLN A 207 9.44 23.87 -11.71
C GLN A 207 10.38 23.49 -12.86
N HIS A 208 10.80 22.23 -12.92
CA HIS A 208 11.65 21.72 -13.99
C HIS A 208 10.97 21.83 -15.37
N LEU A 209 9.66 21.53 -15.45
CA LEU A 209 8.89 21.65 -16.68
C LEU A 209 8.77 23.12 -17.13
N ARG A 210 8.61 24.06 -16.19
CA ARG A 210 8.64 25.50 -16.49
C ARG A 210 10.00 25.92 -17.05
N GLN A 211 11.10 25.47 -16.45
CA GLN A 211 12.46 25.78 -16.92
C GLN A 211 12.71 25.27 -18.35
N ILE A 212 12.32 24.02 -18.66
CA ILE A 212 12.44 23.47 -20.02
C ILE A 212 11.63 24.29 -21.02
N ARG A 213 10.40 24.68 -20.66
CA ARG A 213 9.51 25.46 -21.53
C ARG A 213 10.07 26.85 -21.87
N HIS A 214 10.88 27.44 -21.00
CA HIS A 214 11.52 28.74 -21.27
C HIS A 214 12.78 28.64 -22.14
N HIS A 215 13.38 27.45 -22.28
CA HIS A 215 14.69 27.27 -22.90
C HIS A 215 14.69 26.53 -24.26
N ASP A 216 13.58 25.94 -24.74
CA ASP A 216 13.66 25.03 -25.90
C ASP A 216 12.44 25.05 -26.86
N THR A 217 12.69 25.30 -28.15
CA THR A 217 11.70 25.34 -29.26
C THR A 217 11.72 24.11 -30.18
N GLY A 218 12.59 23.12 -30.00
CA GLY A 218 12.79 22.06 -31.00
C GLY A 218 12.59 20.61 -30.52
N HIS A 219 13.10 20.24 -29.34
CA HIS A 219 13.13 18.84 -28.87
C HIS A 219 12.08 18.52 -27.77
N SER A 220 11.26 19.52 -27.43
CA SER A 220 10.47 19.63 -26.20
C SER A 220 9.25 18.68 -26.11
N ASN A 221 8.64 18.31 -27.25
CA ASN A 221 7.31 17.70 -27.25
C ASN A 221 7.26 16.27 -26.64
N PHE A 222 8.32 15.46 -26.80
CA PHE A 222 8.33 14.07 -26.30
C PHE A 222 8.62 13.99 -24.80
N SER A 223 9.58 14.80 -24.31
CA SER A 223 9.91 14.92 -22.89
C SER A 223 8.76 15.54 -22.09
N MET A 224 8.12 16.57 -22.63
CA MET A 224 6.99 17.25 -21.99
C MET A 224 5.79 16.32 -21.78
N LYS A 225 5.50 15.43 -22.75
CA LYS A 225 4.44 14.41 -22.62
C LYS A 225 4.77 13.37 -21.54
N ALA A 226 6.02 12.93 -21.44
CA ALA A 226 6.46 12.00 -20.39
C ALA A 226 6.38 12.62 -18.98
N HIS A 227 6.81 13.87 -18.82
CA HIS A 227 6.72 14.60 -17.55
C HIS A 227 5.28 14.91 -17.13
N ALA A 228 4.42 15.33 -18.05
CA ALA A 228 3.00 15.55 -17.78
C ALA A 228 2.28 14.25 -17.38
N THR A 229 2.65 13.14 -18.01
CA THR A 229 2.14 11.80 -17.65
C THR A 229 2.57 11.42 -16.24
N ALA A 230 3.84 11.64 -15.87
CA ALA A 230 4.33 11.40 -14.52
C ALA A 230 3.62 12.26 -13.47
N LEU A 231 3.35 13.53 -13.76
CA LEU A 231 2.59 14.42 -12.86
C LEU A 231 1.16 13.91 -12.63
N ARG A 232 0.50 13.44 -13.70
CA ARG A 232 -0.84 12.85 -13.62
C ARG A 232 -0.85 11.58 -12.76
N PHE A 233 0.16 10.72 -12.90
CA PHE A 233 0.31 9.53 -12.05
C PHE A 233 0.55 9.89 -10.58
N LEU A 234 1.37 10.91 -10.29
CA LEU A 234 1.61 11.37 -8.93
C LEU A 234 0.36 11.98 -8.29
N ALA A 235 -0.40 12.77 -9.03
CA ALA A 235 -1.67 13.32 -8.56
C ALA A 235 -2.69 12.20 -8.27
N PHE A 236 -2.81 11.22 -9.17
CA PHE A 236 -3.65 10.04 -8.93
C PHE A 236 -3.21 9.26 -7.69
N PHE A 237 -1.90 9.07 -7.51
CA PHE A 237 -1.35 8.38 -6.35
C PHE A 237 -1.62 9.13 -5.04
N LEU A 238 -1.52 10.46 -5.07
CA LEU A 238 -1.86 11.32 -3.93
C LEU A 238 -3.34 11.19 -3.53
N ILE A 239 -4.24 11.26 -4.51
CA ILE A 239 -5.68 11.11 -4.29
C ILE A 239 -5.99 9.73 -3.73
N PHE A 240 -5.41 8.67 -4.32
CA PHE A 240 -5.62 7.30 -3.88
C PHE A 240 -5.19 7.10 -2.42
N PHE A 241 -3.94 7.43 -2.08
CA PHE A 241 -3.44 7.20 -0.73
C PHE A 241 -4.20 8.02 0.33
N THR A 242 -4.62 9.24 -0.02
CA THR A 242 -5.48 10.07 0.83
C THR A 242 -6.87 9.45 1.01
N SER A 243 -7.47 8.94 -0.07
CA SER A 243 -8.77 8.25 -0.01
C SER A 243 -8.70 6.97 0.82
N TYR A 244 -7.60 6.22 0.72
CA TYR A 244 -7.36 5.01 1.51
C TYR A 244 -7.24 5.34 3.00
N PHE A 245 -6.43 6.35 3.35
CA PHE A 245 -6.32 6.85 4.72
C PHE A 245 -7.67 7.28 5.28
N LEU A 246 -8.44 8.08 4.53
CA LEU A 246 -9.76 8.53 4.95
C LEU A 246 -10.71 7.34 5.14
N THR A 247 -10.65 6.33 4.28
CA THR A 247 -11.51 5.15 4.41
C THR A 247 -11.18 4.32 5.63
N ILE A 248 -9.90 4.20 6.00
CA ILE A 248 -9.51 3.56 7.25
C ILE A 248 -10.10 4.30 8.46
N ILE A 249 -10.13 5.64 8.44
CA ILE A 249 -10.77 6.45 9.49
C ILE A 249 -12.27 6.18 9.56
N ILE A 250 -12.95 6.27 8.41
CA ILE A 250 -14.41 6.07 8.34
C ILE A 250 -14.76 4.64 8.75
N SER A 251 -13.98 3.64 8.31
CA SER A 251 -14.21 2.23 8.61
C SER A 251 -14.10 1.93 10.11
N THR A 252 -13.07 2.48 10.75
CA THR A 252 -12.87 2.34 12.21
C THR A 252 -13.93 3.08 13.03
N THR A 253 -14.50 4.17 12.50
CA THR A 253 -15.44 5.05 13.24
C THR A 253 -16.91 4.67 13.02
N TYR A 254 -17.29 4.20 11.83
CA TYR A 254 -18.69 4.06 11.41
C TYR A 254 -19.07 2.66 10.92
N TYR A 255 -18.21 1.95 10.20
CA TYR A 255 -18.62 0.73 9.46
C TYR A 255 -18.68 -0.55 10.29
N LEU A 256 -17.87 -0.70 11.33
CA LEU A 256 -17.90 -1.90 12.19
C LEU A 256 -19.26 -2.15 12.86
N ARG A 257 -20.16 -1.16 12.86
CA ARG A 257 -21.45 -1.19 13.56
C ARG A 257 -22.66 -1.57 12.67
N TYR A 258 -22.52 -1.60 11.34
CA TYR A 258 -23.63 -1.90 10.43
C TYR A 258 -23.23 -2.88 9.33
N LYS A 259 -23.74 -4.13 9.40
CA LYS A 259 -23.65 -5.16 8.35
C LYS A 259 -24.47 -4.79 7.12
N SER A 260 -24.06 -3.73 6.41
CA SER A 260 -24.78 -3.17 5.26
C SER A 260 -24.07 -3.47 3.94
N TYR A 261 -24.81 -3.51 2.83
CA TYR A 261 -24.24 -3.65 1.49
C TYR A 261 -23.28 -2.49 1.14
N TRP A 262 -23.45 -1.32 1.77
CA TRP A 262 -22.53 -0.19 1.66
C TRP A 262 -21.10 -0.52 2.08
N PHE A 263 -20.91 -1.44 3.04
CA PHE A 263 -19.59 -1.91 3.42
C PHE A 263 -18.89 -2.60 2.24
N TRP A 264 -19.57 -3.56 1.61
CA TRP A 264 -19.03 -4.31 0.48
C TRP A 264 -18.81 -3.43 -0.76
N ALA A 265 -19.70 -2.46 -1.00
CA ALA A 265 -19.51 -1.48 -2.05
C ALA A 265 -18.28 -0.58 -1.80
N GLY A 266 -18.07 -0.14 -0.56
CA GLY A 266 -16.90 0.63 -0.16
C GLY A 266 -15.60 -0.16 -0.32
N GLU A 267 -15.55 -1.40 0.18
CA GLU A 267 -14.40 -2.29 0.02
C GLU A 267 -14.06 -2.49 -1.47
N THR A 268 -15.07 -2.75 -2.31
CA THR A 268 -14.89 -2.87 -3.77
C THR A 268 -14.21 -1.64 -4.37
N ILE A 269 -14.70 -0.43 -4.07
CA ILE A 269 -14.11 0.81 -4.63
C ILE A 269 -12.64 0.99 -4.21
N ILE A 270 -12.33 0.69 -2.95
CA ILE A 270 -10.97 0.80 -2.42
C ILE A 270 -10.05 -0.18 -3.15
N TYR A 271 -10.44 -1.45 -3.25
CA TYR A 271 -9.61 -2.50 -3.82
C TYR A 271 -9.48 -2.40 -5.34
N ALA A 272 -10.50 -1.95 -6.05
CA ALA A 272 -10.38 -1.52 -7.44
C ALA A 272 -9.24 -0.50 -7.60
N THR A 273 -9.18 0.49 -6.70
CA THR A 273 -8.16 1.53 -6.75
C THR A 273 -6.78 1.00 -6.34
N VAL A 274 -6.68 0.10 -5.36
CA VAL A 274 -5.45 -0.63 -5.00
C VAL A 274 -4.91 -1.41 -6.21
N SER A 275 -5.77 -2.13 -6.94
CA SER A 275 -5.41 -2.89 -8.14
C SER A 275 -4.86 -2.00 -9.26
N ILE A 276 -5.50 -0.85 -9.50
CA ILE A 276 -5.01 0.16 -10.45
C ILE A 276 -3.65 0.70 -10.01
N HIS A 277 -3.49 1.01 -8.73
CA HIS A 277 -2.23 1.47 -8.17
C HIS A 277 -1.11 0.44 -8.35
N LEU A 278 -1.38 -0.83 -8.04
CA LEU A 278 -0.42 -1.92 -8.15
C LEU A 278 -0.01 -2.16 -9.61
N THR A 279 -0.95 -2.05 -10.55
CA THR A 279 -0.69 -2.09 -11.99
C THR A 279 0.21 -0.93 -12.44
N SER A 280 -0.07 0.29 -11.97
CA SER A 280 0.77 1.47 -12.25
C SER A 280 2.20 1.28 -11.70
N LEU A 281 2.31 0.71 -10.51
CA LEU A 281 3.57 0.42 -9.86
C LEU A 281 4.40 -0.62 -10.65
N MET A 282 3.75 -1.70 -11.11
CA MET A 282 4.34 -2.68 -12.03
C MET A 282 4.87 -2.00 -13.28
N LEU A 283 4.07 -1.15 -13.91
CA LEU A 283 4.46 -0.39 -15.09
C LEU A 283 5.56 0.65 -14.83
N SER A 284 5.83 1.03 -13.58
CA SER A 284 6.88 1.98 -13.25
C SER A 284 8.28 1.33 -13.22
N SER A 285 8.37 0.03 -12.94
CA SER A 285 9.64 -0.67 -12.81
C SER A 285 10.25 -1.00 -14.18
N PRO A 286 11.52 -0.62 -14.45
CA PRO A 286 12.18 -0.91 -15.72
C PRO A 286 12.37 -2.41 -15.96
N THR A 287 12.58 -3.17 -14.90
CA THR A 287 12.58 -4.64 -14.87
C THR A 287 11.29 -5.21 -15.44
N PHE A 288 10.16 -4.73 -14.92
CA PHE A 288 8.85 -5.24 -15.33
C PHE A 288 8.54 -4.85 -16.78
N LYS A 289 8.90 -3.63 -17.20
CA LYS A 289 8.83 -3.22 -18.61
C LYS A 289 9.65 -4.12 -19.54
N LYS A 290 10.84 -4.57 -19.11
CA LYS A 290 11.67 -5.50 -19.90
C LYS A 290 10.97 -6.85 -20.04
N VAL A 291 10.47 -7.43 -18.95
CA VAL A 291 9.79 -8.73 -18.95
C VAL A 291 8.52 -8.70 -19.81
N LEU A 292 7.70 -7.66 -19.70
CA LEU A 292 6.54 -7.44 -20.57
C LEU A 292 6.93 -7.35 -22.05
N LYS A 293 8.02 -6.64 -22.36
CA LYS A 293 8.49 -6.51 -23.75
C LYS A 293 8.98 -7.84 -24.31
N VAL A 294 9.67 -8.66 -23.52
CA VAL A 294 10.09 -10.02 -23.93
C VAL A 294 8.89 -10.95 -24.10
N SER A 295 7.91 -10.87 -23.20
CA SER A 295 6.65 -11.62 -23.30
C SER A 295 5.82 -11.26 -24.54
N CYS A 296 5.74 -9.97 -24.89
CA CYS A 296 4.98 -9.51 -26.05
C CYS A 296 5.73 -9.69 -27.38
N CYS A 297 7.06 -9.70 -27.38
CA CYS A 297 7.85 -9.88 -28.60
C CYS A 297 8.12 -11.35 -28.97
N GLY A 298 7.71 -12.32 -28.14
CA GLY A 298 7.97 -13.74 -28.34
C GLY A 298 9.46 -14.11 -28.25
N PRO A 299 9.82 -15.36 -27.92
CA PRO A 299 11.19 -15.83 -28.08
C PRO A 299 11.55 -15.76 -29.55
N LYS A 300 12.57 -14.97 -29.91
CA LYS A 300 13.15 -15.03 -31.26
C LYS A 300 13.71 -16.43 -31.46
N LEU A 301 13.07 -17.19 -32.35
CA LEU A 301 13.57 -18.47 -32.84
C LEU A 301 14.99 -18.24 -33.38
N PRO A 302 15.98 -19.10 -33.06
CA PRO A 302 17.29 -18.99 -33.66
C PRO A 302 17.17 -19.10 -35.19
N GLU A 303 17.66 -18.08 -35.90
CA GLU A 303 17.80 -18.11 -37.35
C GLU A 303 18.63 -19.34 -37.73
N ALA A 304 18.05 -20.21 -38.57
CA ALA A 304 18.73 -21.36 -39.11
C ALA A 304 19.98 -20.89 -39.88
N PRO A 305 21.13 -21.56 -39.72
CA PRO A 305 22.34 -21.19 -40.42
C PRO A 305 22.12 -21.29 -41.92
N SER A 306 22.41 -20.19 -42.61
CA SER A 306 22.44 -20.11 -44.06
C SER A 306 23.31 -21.22 -44.62
N THR A 307 22.69 -22.15 -45.34
CA THR A 307 23.38 -23.07 -46.23
C THR A 307 23.91 -22.29 -47.42
N THR A 308 25.09 -21.69 -47.26
CA THR A 308 25.97 -21.35 -48.37
C THR A 308 26.78 -22.58 -48.72
N ARG A 309 26.60 -23.11 -49.93
CA ARG A 309 27.65 -23.81 -50.68
C ARG A 309 27.20 -24.11 -52.12
N PRO A 310 28.17 -24.31 -53.02
CA PRO A 310 28.81 -23.29 -53.85
C PRO A 310 28.37 -23.34 -55.31
#